data_AF-A0AAV0IIA3-F1
#
_entry.id   AF-A0AAV0IIA3-F1
#
_cell.length_a   1.000
_cell.length_b   1.000
_cell.length_c   1.000
_cell.angle_alpha   90.00
_cell.angle_beta   90.00
_cell.angle_gamma   90.00
#
_symmetry.space_group_name_H-M   'P 1'
#
loop_
_entity.id
_entity.type
_entity.pdbx_description
1 polymer ?
#
loop_
_entity_poly.entity_id
_entity_poly.type
_entity_poly.pdbx_seq_one_letter_code
_entity_poly.pdbx_strand_id
1 'polypeptide(L)'
;MAAVSPASRFSASQFSAANPKAKPFPSSFIQFRLSPSRHFPSSSSAAAAAAVPSLPRKSFSTSISCSVRPEYIPNRISDPHYVRVFDTTLRDGEQSPGATMTSKEKLDIARQLIKLGVDVIEAGFPAASKDDFEAVKAIAEEIGNAVDEDGYVPVICGLSRCNEKDIRTAWDAVKYAKRPRIHTFIATSPIHMKYKLRKSKEEVVEIARSMVSFARSLGCEDVEFSPEDAGRLESSLFLS
;
A
#
# COMPACT_ATOMS: atom_id res chain seq x y z
N MET A 1 13.00 16.36 -66.05
CA MET A 1 13.49 17.54 -65.30
C MET A 1 13.70 17.10 -63.85
N ALA A 2 14.96 17.15 -63.39
CA ALA A 2 15.51 16.93 -62.02
C ALA A 2 15.11 15.63 -61.28
N ALA A 3 15.96 14.61 -61.12
CA ALA A 3 17.16 14.51 -60.25
C ALA A 3 16.84 14.92 -58.80
N VAL A 4 17.02 14.09 -57.76
CA VAL A 4 18.30 13.60 -57.21
C VAL A 4 18.02 12.43 -56.23
N SER A 5 18.96 11.48 -56.15
CA SER A 5 19.04 10.33 -55.22
C SER A 5 20.10 10.59 -54.12
N PRO A 6 20.55 9.64 -53.28
CA PRO A 6 20.00 9.25 -51.98
C PRO A 6 20.98 9.45 -50.79
N ALA A 7 20.51 9.06 -49.59
CA ALA A 7 21.25 8.50 -48.44
C ALA A 7 22.61 9.10 -48.00
N SER A 8 22.68 9.57 -46.74
CA SER A 8 23.93 9.64 -45.98
C SER A 8 23.76 9.02 -44.58
N ARG A 9 24.66 8.07 -44.29
CA ARG A 9 24.98 7.52 -42.97
C ARG A 9 25.80 8.55 -42.19
N PHE A 10 25.57 8.73 -40.88
CA PHE A 10 26.56 9.16 -39.87
C PHE A 10 26.08 8.59 -38.52
N SER A 11 26.74 7.55 -37.99
CA SER A 11 27.91 7.57 -37.10
C SER A 11 27.57 7.93 -35.65
N ALA A 12 27.64 6.92 -34.79
CA ALA A 12 27.81 7.07 -33.35
C ALA A 12 29.18 7.70 -33.06
N SER A 13 29.22 8.70 -32.18
CA SER A 13 30.26 8.91 -31.15
C SER A 13 30.24 10.36 -30.64
N GLN A 14 30.41 10.49 -29.32
CA GLN A 14 30.88 11.70 -28.60
C GLN A 14 29.86 12.81 -28.31
N PHE A 15 29.43 12.89 -27.05
CA PHE A 15 29.74 13.96 -26.09
C PHE A 15 28.69 13.94 -24.97
N SER A 16 29.07 13.55 -23.75
CA SER A 16 28.95 14.45 -22.61
C SER A 16 29.74 13.91 -21.42
N ALA A 17 30.51 14.81 -20.84
CA ALA A 17 31.61 14.57 -19.94
C ALA A 17 31.17 14.14 -18.54
N ALA A 18 32.01 13.29 -17.95
CA ALA A 18 32.07 13.04 -16.52
C ALA A 18 32.28 14.36 -15.76
N ASN A 19 31.51 14.56 -14.69
CA ASN A 19 31.71 15.62 -13.71
C ASN A 19 32.19 15.00 -12.39
N PRO A 20 33.50 15.07 -12.04
CA PRO A 20 34.03 14.45 -10.83
C PRO A 20 34.23 15.51 -9.74
N LYS A 21 33.21 15.82 -8.94
CA LYS A 21 33.37 16.57 -7.68
C LYS A 21 32.37 16.15 -6.62
N ALA A 22 32.52 14.94 -6.08
CA ALA A 22 31.98 14.57 -4.77
C ALA A 22 33.15 14.48 -3.78
N LYS A 23 33.17 15.37 -2.78
CA LYS A 23 34.15 15.34 -1.68
C LYS A 23 33.71 14.26 -0.67
N PRO A 24 34.62 13.40 -0.17
CA PRO A 24 34.26 12.38 0.79
C PRO A 24 34.10 12.97 2.21
N PHE A 25 33.05 12.53 2.92
CA PHE A 25 32.85 12.77 4.35
C PHE A 25 33.84 11.93 5.17
N PRO A 26 34.40 12.45 6.29
CA PRO A 26 35.32 11.67 7.11
C PRO A 26 34.57 10.65 7.97
N SER A 27 34.93 9.36 7.84
CA SER A 27 34.51 8.30 8.76
C SER A 27 35.37 8.34 10.02
N SER A 28 34.82 8.81 11.14
CA SER A 28 35.40 8.56 12.46
C SER A 28 34.96 7.18 12.96
N PHE A 29 35.78 6.17 12.66
CA PHE A 29 35.76 4.86 13.30
C PHE A 29 36.11 5.03 14.78
N ILE A 30 35.16 4.80 15.69
CA ILE A 30 35.44 4.61 17.11
C ILE A 30 35.89 3.16 17.29
N GLN A 31 37.19 2.99 17.51
CA GLN A 31 37.83 1.71 17.78
C GLN A 31 37.70 1.41 19.28
N PHE A 32 36.79 0.51 19.67
CA PHE A 32 36.70 0.01 21.04
C PHE A 32 37.91 -0.87 21.36
N ARG A 33 38.77 -0.38 22.26
CA ARG A 33 39.97 -1.07 22.75
C ARG A 33 39.56 -2.02 23.88
N LEU A 34 39.53 -3.33 23.61
CA LEU A 34 39.41 -4.35 24.65
C LEU A 34 40.65 -4.30 25.55
N SER A 35 40.45 -4.17 26.86
CA SER A 35 41.49 -4.38 27.88
C SER A 35 41.06 -5.52 28.81
N PRO A 36 41.97 -6.38 29.25
CA PRO A 36 41.63 -7.63 29.89
C PRO A 36 41.33 -7.49 31.40
N SER A 37 40.30 -8.24 31.82
CA SER A 37 40.09 -8.86 33.13
C SER A 37 40.85 -8.31 34.34
N ARG A 38 40.12 -7.67 35.26
CA ARG A 38 40.51 -7.53 36.66
C ARG A 38 39.55 -8.32 37.55
N HIS A 39 40.11 -9.21 38.35
CA HIS A 39 39.42 -9.94 39.42
C HIS A 39 38.83 -8.96 40.45
N PHE A 40 37.58 -9.24 40.85
CA PHE A 40 36.92 -8.62 42.01
C PHE A 40 36.95 -9.58 43.20
N PRO A 41 37.30 -9.13 44.42
CA PRO A 41 37.15 -9.92 45.63
C PRO A 41 35.70 -9.86 46.13
N SER A 42 35.24 -10.99 46.65
CA SER A 42 33.96 -11.16 47.33
C SER A 42 33.89 -10.33 48.62
N SER A 43 32.87 -9.50 48.76
CA SER A 43 32.40 -9.05 50.08
C SER A 43 30.88 -9.02 50.12
N SER A 44 30.37 -9.75 51.10
CA SER A 44 28.97 -9.89 51.46
C SER A 44 28.42 -8.57 52.02
N SER A 45 27.31 -8.10 51.47
CA SER A 45 26.49 -7.06 52.07
C SER A 45 25.02 -7.39 51.82
N ALA A 46 24.32 -7.73 52.90
CA ALA A 46 22.90 -8.06 52.91
C ALA A 46 22.06 -6.87 52.42
N ALA A 47 21.30 -7.08 51.34
CA ALA A 47 20.20 -6.21 50.95
C ALA A 47 18.90 -6.95 51.21
N ALA A 48 18.10 -6.39 52.12
CA ALA A 48 16.79 -6.90 52.48
C ALA A 48 15.86 -6.93 51.26
N ALA A 49 15.38 -8.11 50.89
CA ALA A 49 14.33 -8.27 49.89
C ALA A 49 12.99 -7.88 50.53
N ALA A 50 12.46 -6.70 50.16
CA ALA A 50 11.08 -6.38 50.43
C ALA A 50 10.19 -7.27 49.55
N ALA A 51 9.47 -8.20 50.17
CA ALA A 51 8.52 -9.07 49.49
C ALA A 51 7.33 -8.24 48.98
N VAL A 52 7.18 -8.15 47.66
CA VAL A 52 5.97 -7.61 47.02
C VAL A 52 4.85 -8.65 47.20
N PRO A 53 3.71 -8.32 47.82
CA PRO A 53 2.61 -9.27 47.96
C PRO A 53 2.05 -9.62 46.57
N SER A 54 2.10 -10.90 46.22
CA SER A 54 1.54 -11.43 44.98
C SER A 54 0.01 -11.44 45.06
N LEU A 55 -0.63 -10.55 44.29
CA LEU A 55 -2.06 -10.62 44.02
C LEU A 55 -2.37 -11.95 43.29
N PRO A 56 -3.49 -12.62 43.61
CA PRO A 56 -3.86 -13.86 42.93
C PRO A 56 -4.10 -13.57 41.45
N ARG A 57 -3.29 -14.18 40.57
CA ARG A 57 -3.55 -14.20 39.13
C ARG A 57 -4.88 -14.91 38.93
N LYS A 58 -5.93 -14.16 38.61
CA LYS A 58 -7.14 -14.74 38.02
C LYS A 58 -6.69 -15.48 36.76
N SER A 59 -6.82 -16.79 36.75
CA SER A 59 -6.71 -17.59 35.54
C SER A 59 -7.85 -17.17 34.63
N PHE A 60 -7.58 -16.24 33.72
CA PHE A 60 -8.45 -16.06 32.58
C PHE A 60 -8.37 -17.37 31.80
N SER A 61 -9.45 -18.14 31.86
CA SER A 61 -9.73 -19.20 30.89
C SER A 61 -9.99 -18.53 29.55
N THR A 62 -8.95 -18.06 28.89
CA THR A 62 -9.00 -17.70 27.48
C THR A 62 -8.93 -18.98 26.67
N SER A 63 -10.07 -19.69 26.60
CA SER A 63 -10.41 -20.28 25.32
C SER A 63 -10.70 -19.10 24.38
N ILE A 64 -9.65 -18.51 23.81
CA ILE A 64 -9.82 -17.78 22.57
C ILE A 64 -10.20 -18.89 21.59
N SER A 65 -11.50 -19.15 21.44
CA SER A 65 -11.98 -19.80 20.24
C SER A 65 -11.42 -18.95 19.11
N CYS A 66 -10.64 -19.56 18.22
CA CYS A 66 -10.22 -18.90 16.98
C CYS A 66 -11.52 -18.39 16.34
N SER A 67 -11.80 -17.10 16.48
CA SER A 67 -13.03 -16.53 15.96
C SER A 67 -12.89 -16.62 14.46
N VAL A 68 -13.66 -17.52 13.86
CA VAL A 68 -13.72 -17.69 12.41
C VAL A 68 -13.92 -16.31 11.81
N ARG A 69 -13.06 -15.92 10.86
CA ARG A 69 -13.15 -14.63 10.19
C ARG A 69 -14.59 -14.44 9.68
N PRO A 70 -15.26 -13.31 10.00
CA PRO A 70 -16.61 -13.09 9.53
C PRO A 70 -16.66 -13.04 8.00
N GLU A 71 -17.81 -13.36 7.43
CA GLU A 71 -18.03 -13.21 6.00
C GLU A 71 -17.70 -11.79 5.52
N TYR A 72 -17.01 -11.69 4.39
CA TYR A 72 -16.74 -10.40 3.77
C TYR A 72 -18.01 -9.83 3.14
N ILE A 73 -18.51 -8.74 3.70
CA ILE A 73 -19.62 -7.95 3.17
C ILE A 73 -19.08 -6.54 2.89
N PRO A 74 -19.13 -6.04 1.64
CA PRO A 74 -18.72 -4.68 1.32
C PRO A 74 -19.38 -3.65 2.27
N ASN A 75 -18.60 -2.69 2.76
CA ASN A 75 -19.07 -1.60 3.64
C ASN A 75 -19.72 -2.00 4.98
N ARG A 76 -19.65 -3.28 5.40
CA ARG A 76 -20.24 -3.74 6.66
C ARG A 76 -19.40 -4.82 7.32
N ILE A 77 -19.01 -4.63 8.58
CA ILE A 77 -18.40 -5.66 9.43
C ILE A 77 -19.50 -6.22 10.35
N SER A 78 -19.75 -7.53 10.29
CA SER A 78 -20.85 -8.17 11.03
C SER A 78 -20.52 -8.44 12.50
N ASP A 79 -19.24 -8.68 12.81
CA ASP A 79 -18.74 -8.90 14.16
C ASP A 79 -18.12 -7.60 14.71
N PRO A 80 -18.66 -7.01 15.79
CA PRO A 80 -18.11 -5.79 16.38
C PRO A 80 -16.72 -5.97 17.02
N HIS A 81 -16.26 -7.20 17.23
CA HIS A 81 -14.94 -7.51 17.76
C HIS A 81 -13.91 -7.81 16.66
N TYR A 82 -14.33 -7.84 15.39
CA TYR A 82 -13.45 -8.06 14.26
C TYR A 82 -12.96 -6.75 13.64
N VAL A 83 -11.66 -6.68 13.36
CA VAL A 83 -11.03 -5.58 12.63
C VAL A 83 -10.61 -6.08 11.26
N ARG A 84 -11.09 -5.44 10.20
CA ARG A 84 -10.62 -5.72 8.83
C ARG A 84 -9.27 -5.08 8.59
N VAL A 85 -8.31 -5.85 8.13
CA VAL A 85 -6.99 -5.38 7.73
C VAL A 85 -7.00 -5.06 6.24
N PHE A 86 -6.83 -3.77 5.94
CA PHE A 86 -6.55 -3.28 4.59
C PHE A 86 -5.05 -3.00 4.50
N ASP A 87 -4.35 -3.71 3.62
CA ASP A 87 -2.91 -3.58 3.45
C ASP A 87 -2.56 -2.85 2.15
N THR A 88 -1.69 -1.83 2.24
CA THR A 88 -1.19 -1.04 1.11
C THR A 88 0.27 -1.31 0.76
N THR A 89 0.87 -2.39 1.27
CA THR A 89 2.31 -2.70 1.07
C THR A 89 2.69 -2.72 -0.41
N LEU A 90 1.84 -3.27 -1.28
CA LEU A 90 2.11 -3.42 -2.71
C LEU A 90 1.94 -2.13 -3.53
N ARG A 91 1.41 -1.06 -2.92
CA ARG A 91 1.16 0.25 -3.55
C ARG A 91 1.91 1.38 -2.86
N ASP A 92 1.70 1.58 -1.57
CA ASP A 92 2.38 2.64 -0.79
C ASP A 92 3.77 2.20 -0.37
N GLY A 93 3.91 0.92 -0.01
CA GLY A 93 5.20 0.36 0.41
C GLY A 93 6.26 0.50 -0.69
N GLU A 94 5.90 0.26 -1.95
CA GLU A 94 6.83 0.40 -3.08
C GLU A 94 7.29 1.84 -3.38
N GLN A 95 6.59 2.86 -2.82
CA GLN A 95 7.01 4.27 -2.94
C GLN A 95 8.13 4.63 -1.96
N SER A 96 8.48 3.73 -1.03
CA SER A 96 9.60 3.93 -0.11
C SER A 96 10.94 3.82 -0.85
N PRO A 97 11.93 4.68 -0.55
CA PRO A 97 13.24 4.62 -1.19
C PRO A 97 13.87 3.23 -1.06
N GLY A 98 14.22 2.61 -2.20
CA GLY A 98 14.82 1.28 -2.24
C GLY A 98 13.85 0.11 -2.11
N ALA A 99 12.54 0.35 -2.08
CA ALA A 99 11.50 -0.67 -1.96
C ALA A 99 10.72 -0.94 -3.26
N THR A 100 11.20 -0.46 -4.42
CA THR A 100 10.55 -0.71 -5.71
C THR A 100 10.43 -2.20 -5.96
N MET A 101 9.23 -2.64 -6.35
CA MET A 101 8.91 -4.06 -6.53
C MET A 101 8.67 -4.35 -8.01
N THR A 102 9.25 -5.43 -8.49
CA THR A 102 8.86 -6.06 -9.75
C THR A 102 7.51 -6.77 -9.61
N SER A 103 6.82 -7.04 -10.72
CA SER A 103 5.55 -7.78 -10.69
C SER A 103 5.66 -9.14 -9.99
N LYS A 104 6.82 -9.80 -10.12
CA LYS A 104 7.10 -11.06 -9.42
C LYS A 104 7.22 -10.89 -7.91
N GLU A 105 7.97 -9.87 -7.47
CA GLU A 105 8.11 -9.57 -6.03
C GLU A 105 6.77 -9.17 -5.41
N LYS A 106 5.94 -8.40 -6.13
CA LYS A 106 4.57 -8.09 -5.68
C LYS A 106 3.75 -9.34 -5.47
N LEU A 107 3.80 -10.28 -6.41
CA LEU A 107 3.08 -11.56 -6.30
C LEU A 107 3.60 -12.42 -5.14
N ASP A 108 4.91 -12.47 -4.93
CA ASP A 108 5.52 -13.19 -3.81
C ASP A 108 5.11 -12.59 -2.45
N ILE A 109 5.07 -11.26 -2.34
CA ILE A 109 4.58 -10.56 -1.14
C ILE A 109 3.07 -10.79 -0.97
N ALA A 110 2.28 -10.73 -2.03
CA ALA A 110 0.84 -10.99 -1.99
C ALA A 110 0.51 -12.39 -1.42
N ARG A 111 1.33 -13.41 -1.77
CA ARG A 111 1.23 -14.75 -1.16
C ARG A 111 1.49 -14.74 0.35
N GLN A 112 2.39 -13.88 0.85
CA GLN A 112 2.61 -13.73 2.29
C GLN A 112 1.45 -12.98 2.95
N LEU A 113 0.89 -11.95 2.31
CA LEU A 113 -0.25 -11.19 2.84
C LEU A 113 -1.48 -12.09 3.05
N ILE A 114 -1.78 -13.02 2.14
CA ILE A 114 -2.82 -14.03 2.35
C ILE A 114 -2.54 -14.87 3.59
N LYS A 115 -1.31 -15.38 3.74
CA LYS A 115 -0.94 -16.23 4.88
C LYS A 115 -1.01 -15.49 6.22
N LEU A 116 -0.82 -14.17 6.20
CA LEU A 116 -1.00 -13.31 7.37
C LEU A 116 -2.48 -13.01 7.67
N GLY A 117 -3.40 -13.41 6.80
CA GLY A 117 -4.83 -13.23 6.98
C GLY A 117 -5.34 -11.82 6.65
N VAL A 118 -4.68 -11.13 5.71
CA VAL A 118 -5.13 -9.80 5.25
C VAL A 118 -6.48 -9.89 4.54
N ASP A 119 -7.42 -9.03 4.92
CA ASP A 119 -8.78 -9.03 4.35
C ASP A 119 -8.83 -8.40 2.95
N VAL A 120 -8.10 -7.30 2.77
CA VAL A 120 -8.08 -6.49 1.54
C VAL A 120 -6.64 -6.14 1.19
N ILE A 121 -6.23 -6.46 -0.04
CA ILE A 121 -4.90 -6.17 -0.56
C ILE A 121 -5.03 -5.08 -1.63
N GLU A 122 -4.52 -3.86 -1.38
CA GLU A 122 -4.32 -2.87 -2.43
C GLU A 122 -3.07 -3.24 -3.24
N ALA A 123 -3.32 -3.90 -4.37
CA ALA A 123 -2.29 -4.57 -5.14
C ALA A 123 -1.42 -3.62 -5.98
N GLY A 124 -1.85 -2.37 -6.16
CA GLY A 124 -1.15 -1.37 -6.96
C GLY A 124 -2.08 -0.27 -7.50
N PHE A 125 -1.54 0.52 -8.41
CA PHE A 125 -2.21 1.55 -9.20
C PHE A 125 -2.12 1.22 -10.72
N PRO A 126 -3.06 0.42 -11.27
CA PRO A 126 -3.00 -0.09 -12.64
C PRO A 126 -2.80 0.95 -13.76
N ALA A 127 -3.24 2.20 -13.57
CA ALA A 127 -3.05 3.25 -14.56
C ALA A 127 -1.68 3.97 -14.49
N ALA A 128 -0.84 3.66 -13.49
CA ALA A 128 0.48 4.24 -13.32
C ALA A 128 1.48 3.73 -14.36
N SER A 129 1.46 2.42 -14.66
CA SER A 129 2.32 1.80 -15.67
C SER A 129 1.72 0.50 -16.19
N LYS A 130 2.25 0.01 -17.32
CA LYS A 130 1.86 -1.31 -17.85
C LYS A 130 2.27 -2.44 -16.90
N ASP A 131 3.44 -2.33 -16.28
CA ASP A 131 3.97 -3.34 -15.36
C ASP A 131 3.08 -3.47 -14.11
N ASP A 132 2.53 -2.35 -13.65
CA ASP A 132 1.64 -2.33 -12.49
C ASP A 132 0.24 -2.87 -12.82
N PHE A 133 -0.28 -2.57 -14.02
CA PHE A 133 -1.49 -3.22 -14.54
C PHE A 133 -1.34 -4.75 -14.57
N GLU A 134 -0.24 -5.25 -15.15
CA GLU A 134 -0.01 -6.70 -15.25
C GLU A 134 0.21 -7.33 -13.88
N ALA A 135 0.89 -6.65 -12.94
CA ALA A 135 1.06 -7.14 -11.58
C ALA A 135 -0.27 -7.27 -10.84
N VAL A 136 -1.11 -6.23 -10.87
CA VAL A 136 -2.44 -6.25 -10.23
C VAL A 136 -3.33 -7.32 -10.86
N LYS A 137 -3.29 -7.47 -12.18
CA LYS A 137 -4.05 -8.51 -12.89
C LYS A 137 -3.59 -9.92 -12.47
N ALA A 138 -2.29 -10.18 -12.44
CA ALA A 138 -1.76 -11.48 -12.01
C ALA A 138 -2.13 -11.81 -10.55
N ILE A 139 -2.08 -10.81 -9.66
CA ILE A 139 -2.55 -10.94 -8.28
C ILE A 139 -4.05 -11.22 -8.25
N ALA A 140 -4.87 -10.53 -9.05
CA ALA A 140 -6.30 -10.79 -9.11
C ALA A 140 -6.62 -12.22 -9.57
N GLU A 141 -5.90 -12.74 -10.57
CA GLU A 141 -6.07 -14.09 -11.10
C GLU A 141 -5.59 -15.17 -10.12
N GLU A 142 -4.42 -15.02 -9.51
CA GLU A 142 -3.84 -16.03 -8.60
C GLU A 142 -4.32 -15.90 -7.15
N ILE A 143 -4.13 -14.72 -6.57
CA ILE A 143 -4.32 -14.43 -5.14
C ILE A 143 -5.79 -14.14 -4.84
N GLY A 144 -6.48 -13.42 -5.74
CA GLY A 144 -7.91 -13.12 -5.63
C GLY A 144 -8.84 -14.33 -5.76
N ASN A 145 -8.30 -15.51 -6.05
CA ASN A 145 -9.03 -16.78 -6.13
C ASN A 145 -8.47 -17.84 -5.17
N ALA A 146 -7.36 -17.57 -4.49
CA ALA A 146 -6.78 -18.47 -3.50
C ALA A 146 -7.59 -18.45 -2.20
N VAL A 147 -7.73 -19.64 -1.61
CA VAL A 147 -8.40 -19.84 -0.32
C VAL A 147 -7.32 -20.00 0.75
N ASP A 148 -7.36 -19.19 1.80
CA ASP A 148 -6.44 -19.30 2.94
C ASP A 148 -6.79 -20.50 3.85
N GLU A 149 -6.02 -20.72 4.90
CA GLU A 149 -6.20 -21.84 5.83
C GLU A 149 -7.56 -21.81 6.54
N ASP A 150 -8.16 -20.62 6.68
CA ASP A 150 -9.46 -20.40 7.33
C ASP A 150 -10.63 -20.43 6.32
N GLY A 151 -10.36 -20.73 5.05
CA GLY A 151 -11.39 -20.78 4.01
C GLY A 151 -11.73 -19.42 3.38
N TYR A 152 -10.95 -18.37 3.68
CA TYR A 152 -11.21 -17.01 3.22
C TYR A 152 -10.49 -16.69 1.91
N VAL A 153 -11.12 -15.85 1.09
CA VAL A 153 -10.55 -15.33 -0.17
C VAL A 153 -10.39 -13.82 -0.02
N PRO A 154 -9.18 -13.26 -0.20
CA PRO A 154 -8.95 -11.83 -0.02
C PRO A 154 -9.68 -11.00 -1.08
N VAL A 155 -9.98 -9.77 -0.72
CA VAL A 155 -10.40 -8.74 -1.68
C VAL A 155 -9.15 -8.20 -2.37
N ILE A 156 -9.19 -8.12 -3.69
CA ILE A 156 -8.12 -7.51 -4.48
C ILE A 156 -8.56 -6.12 -4.90
N CYS A 157 -7.83 -5.12 -4.42
CA CYS A 157 -8.12 -3.71 -4.60
C CYS A 157 -7.14 -3.07 -5.57
N GLY A 158 -7.66 -2.35 -6.56
CA GLY A 158 -6.88 -1.53 -7.49
C GLY A 158 -7.14 -0.05 -7.26
N LEU A 159 -6.08 0.73 -7.05
CA LEU A 159 -6.20 2.18 -6.93
C LEU A 159 -6.49 2.82 -8.29
N SER A 160 -7.33 3.85 -8.33
CA SER A 160 -7.56 4.68 -9.52
C SER A 160 -7.69 6.15 -9.16
N ARG A 161 -7.22 7.04 -10.05
CA ARG A 161 -7.66 8.44 -9.99
C ARG A 161 -9.14 8.51 -10.38
N CYS A 162 -9.83 9.53 -9.89
CA CYS A 162 -11.24 9.81 -10.17
C CYS A 162 -11.46 10.31 -11.63
N ASN A 163 -11.24 9.44 -12.62
CA ASN A 163 -11.53 9.66 -14.03
C ASN A 163 -11.84 8.33 -14.74
N GLU A 164 -12.60 8.37 -15.83
CA GLU A 164 -13.09 7.15 -16.50
C GLU A 164 -11.98 6.22 -17.00
N LYS A 165 -10.88 6.77 -17.53
CA LYS A 165 -9.79 5.97 -18.10
C LYS A 165 -9.11 5.15 -17.01
N ASP A 166 -8.78 5.78 -15.90
CA ASP A 166 -8.12 5.13 -14.77
C ASP A 166 -9.05 4.09 -14.11
N ILE A 167 -10.33 4.42 -13.92
CA ILE A 167 -11.31 3.49 -13.34
C ILE A 167 -11.51 2.27 -14.23
N ARG A 168 -11.61 2.46 -15.56
CA ARG A 168 -11.70 1.34 -16.51
C ARG A 168 -10.44 0.47 -16.44
N THR A 169 -9.27 1.09 -16.38
CA THR A 169 -7.98 0.37 -16.29
C THR A 169 -7.90 -0.43 -14.99
N ALA A 170 -8.32 0.16 -13.86
CA ALA A 170 -8.37 -0.52 -12.58
C ALA A 170 -9.35 -1.71 -12.61
N TRP A 171 -10.56 -1.51 -13.14
CA TRP A 171 -11.54 -2.58 -13.33
C TRP A 171 -10.99 -3.73 -14.18
N ASP A 172 -10.37 -3.41 -15.32
CA ASP A 172 -9.80 -4.40 -16.22
C ASP A 172 -8.67 -5.22 -15.60
N ALA A 173 -7.99 -4.69 -14.57
CA ALA A 173 -7.00 -5.42 -13.79
C ALA A 173 -7.64 -6.29 -12.70
N VAL A 174 -8.58 -5.78 -11.91
CA VAL A 174 -9.09 -6.48 -10.72
C VAL A 174 -10.22 -7.46 -10.99
N LYS A 175 -10.98 -7.33 -12.08
CA LYS A 175 -12.23 -8.09 -12.35
C LYS A 175 -12.09 -9.62 -12.36
N TYR A 176 -10.87 -10.15 -12.38
CA TYR A 176 -10.60 -11.59 -12.35
C TYR A 176 -10.55 -12.17 -10.93
N ALA A 177 -10.50 -11.33 -9.90
CA ALA A 177 -10.60 -11.78 -8.51
C ALA A 177 -12.04 -12.16 -8.16
N LYS A 178 -12.21 -13.12 -7.25
CA LYS A 178 -13.53 -13.47 -6.69
C LYS A 178 -14.21 -12.29 -5.99
N ARG A 179 -13.41 -11.39 -5.42
CA ARG A 179 -13.86 -10.17 -4.72
C ARG A 179 -13.06 -8.96 -5.23
N PRO A 180 -13.44 -8.37 -6.37
CA PRO A 180 -12.75 -7.23 -6.95
C PRO A 180 -13.20 -5.92 -6.28
N ARG A 181 -12.25 -5.05 -5.96
CA ARG A 181 -12.51 -3.71 -5.40
C ARG A 181 -11.81 -2.62 -6.21
N ILE A 182 -12.49 -1.50 -6.41
CA ILE A 182 -11.88 -0.27 -6.92
C ILE A 182 -11.79 0.74 -5.79
N HIS A 183 -10.59 1.18 -5.47
CA HIS A 183 -10.36 2.33 -4.59
C HIS A 183 -10.09 3.55 -5.45
N THR A 184 -11.05 4.48 -5.52
CA THR A 184 -10.92 5.71 -6.28
C THR A 184 -10.71 6.91 -5.38
N PHE A 185 -9.89 7.88 -5.80
CA PHE A 185 -9.57 9.04 -4.99
C PHE A 185 -9.50 10.32 -5.81
N ILE A 186 -9.78 11.43 -5.14
CA ILE A 186 -9.60 12.78 -5.68
C ILE A 186 -8.98 13.68 -4.61
N ALA A 187 -8.00 14.49 -5.00
CA ALA A 187 -7.39 15.47 -4.12
C ALA A 187 -8.40 16.58 -3.77
N THR A 188 -8.60 16.82 -2.48
CA THR A 188 -9.66 17.71 -1.98
C THR A 188 -9.13 18.93 -1.24
N SER A 189 -7.82 19.04 -1.00
CA SER A 189 -7.26 20.21 -0.32
C SER A 189 -7.39 21.48 -1.18
N PRO A 190 -7.63 22.67 -0.58
CA PRO A 190 -7.78 23.92 -1.33
C PRO A 190 -6.58 24.25 -2.24
N ILE A 191 -5.38 23.83 -1.84
CA ILE A 191 -4.15 23.99 -2.65
C ILE A 191 -4.23 23.09 -3.89
N HIS A 192 -4.58 21.81 -3.73
CA HIS A 192 -4.76 20.93 -4.89
C HIS A 192 -5.93 21.36 -5.78
N MET A 193 -7.04 21.79 -5.20
CA MET A 193 -8.19 22.29 -5.98
C MET A 193 -7.82 23.56 -6.77
N LYS A 194 -7.11 24.51 -6.17
CA LYS A 194 -6.74 25.78 -6.84
C LYS A 194 -5.62 25.62 -7.86
N TYR A 195 -4.61 24.83 -7.57
CA TYR A 195 -3.38 24.76 -8.39
C TYR A 195 -3.31 23.53 -9.30
N LYS A 196 -3.84 22.37 -8.88
CA LYS A 196 -3.73 21.10 -9.61
C LYS A 196 -5.00 20.78 -10.41
N LEU A 197 -6.18 20.94 -9.82
CA LEU A 197 -7.46 20.59 -10.45
C LEU A 197 -8.11 21.77 -11.16
N ARG A 198 -7.93 23.00 -10.65
CA ARG A 198 -8.61 24.22 -11.11
C ARG A 198 -10.14 24.07 -11.13
N LYS A 199 -10.68 23.45 -10.08
CA LYS A 199 -12.11 23.12 -9.95
C LYS A 199 -12.71 23.65 -8.67
N SER A 200 -14.01 23.94 -8.69
CA SER A 200 -14.78 24.26 -7.50
C SER A 200 -15.00 23.02 -6.62
N LYS A 201 -15.38 23.24 -5.36
CA LYS A 201 -15.71 22.16 -4.42
C LYS A 201 -16.88 21.32 -4.95
N GLU A 202 -17.90 21.96 -5.48
CA GLU A 202 -19.11 21.35 -6.04
C GLU A 202 -18.76 20.49 -7.25
N GLU A 203 -17.87 20.98 -8.13
CA GLU A 203 -17.36 20.18 -9.25
C GLU A 203 -16.60 18.94 -8.77
N VAL A 204 -15.79 19.05 -7.72
CA VAL A 204 -15.03 17.91 -7.17
C VAL A 204 -15.97 16.86 -6.58
N VAL A 205 -17.02 17.27 -5.86
CA VAL A 205 -18.05 16.36 -5.34
C VAL A 205 -18.82 15.69 -6.47
N GLU A 206 -19.20 16.42 -7.52
CA GLU A 206 -19.90 15.85 -8.66
C GLU A 206 -19.03 14.86 -9.44
N ILE A 207 -17.74 15.15 -9.59
CA ILE A 207 -16.78 14.21 -10.18
C ILE A 207 -16.69 12.94 -9.31
N ALA A 208 -16.54 13.06 -7.99
CA ALA A 208 -16.52 11.91 -7.09
C ALA A 208 -17.78 11.05 -7.25
N ARG A 209 -18.98 11.66 -7.22
CA ARG A 209 -20.26 10.97 -7.35
C ARG A 209 -20.40 10.26 -8.70
N SER A 210 -20.11 10.97 -9.79
CA SER A 210 -20.23 10.43 -11.15
C SER A 210 -19.25 9.28 -11.38
N MET A 211 -18.03 9.38 -10.87
CA MET A 211 -17.00 8.36 -11.03
C MET A 211 -17.22 7.12 -10.16
N VAL A 212 -17.73 7.27 -8.92
CA VAL A 212 -18.20 6.13 -8.13
C VAL A 212 -19.36 5.43 -8.84
N SER A 213 -20.30 6.19 -9.40
CA SER A 213 -21.42 5.65 -10.18
C SER A 213 -20.94 4.92 -11.44
N PHE A 214 -19.91 5.45 -12.11
CA PHE A 214 -19.28 4.81 -13.26
C PHE A 214 -18.56 3.51 -12.88
N ALA A 215 -17.81 3.48 -11.78
CA ALA A 215 -17.18 2.25 -11.30
C ALA A 215 -18.22 1.15 -11.03
N ARG A 216 -19.35 1.52 -10.41
CA ARG A 216 -20.50 0.62 -10.21
C ARG A 216 -21.10 0.12 -11.53
N SER A 217 -21.20 0.98 -12.56
CA SER A 217 -21.80 0.61 -13.85
C SER A 217 -20.94 -0.37 -14.66
N LEU A 218 -19.64 -0.49 -14.35
CA LEU A 218 -18.76 -1.51 -14.92
C LEU A 218 -19.00 -2.93 -14.35
N GLY A 219 -19.79 -3.05 -13.28
CA GLY A 219 -20.04 -4.30 -12.56
C GLY A 219 -19.24 -4.45 -11.27
N CYS A 220 -18.53 -3.42 -10.82
CA CYS A 220 -17.82 -3.44 -9.54
C CYS A 220 -18.81 -3.21 -8.38
N GLU A 221 -19.03 -4.21 -7.54
CA GLU A 221 -19.95 -4.10 -6.40
C GLU A 221 -19.29 -3.50 -5.15
N ASP A 222 -17.97 -3.45 -5.11
CA ASP A 222 -17.20 -2.95 -3.97
C ASP A 222 -16.32 -1.78 -4.41
N VAL A 223 -16.82 -0.57 -4.16
CA VAL A 223 -16.15 0.67 -4.52
C VAL A 223 -15.84 1.45 -3.26
N GLU A 224 -14.57 1.75 -3.05
CA GLU A 224 -14.09 2.61 -1.97
C GLU A 224 -13.72 3.98 -2.55
N PHE A 225 -14.13 5.05 -1.86
CA PHE A 225 -13.78 6.42 -2.23
C PHE A 225 -13.01 7.10 -1.10
N SER A 226 -11.84 7.66 -1.43
CA SER A 226 -11.05 8.43 -0.48
C SER A 226 -10.92 9.90 -0.91
N PRO A 227 -11.32 10.86 -0.07
CA PRO A 227 -10.92 12.25 -0.24
C PRO A 227 -9.44 12.42 0.15
N GLU A 228 -8.56 12.49 -0.85
CA GLU A 228 -7.13 12.68 -0.62
C GLU A 228 -6.89 14.07 0.00
N ASP A 229 -6.02 14.13 1.02
CA ASP A 229 -5.77 15.26 1.95
C ASP A 229 -6.90 15.63 2.92
N ALA A 230 -7.78 14.69 3.29
CA ALA A 230 -8.88 14.95 4.22
C ALA A 230 -8.48 15.58 5.56
N GLY A 231 -7.27 15.26 6.07
CA GLY A 231 -6.75 15.84 7.32
C GLY A 231 -6.50 17.35 7.29
N ARG A 232 -6.62 17.99 6.12
CA ARG A 232 -6.52 19.45 5.93
C ARG A 232 -7.85 20.08 5.51
N LEU A 233 -8.95 19.35 5.61
CA LEU A 233 -10.30 19.81 5.28
C LEU A 233 -11.06 20.30 6.52
N GLU A 234 -11.95 21.26 6.29
CA GLU A 234 -13.11 21.48 7.13
C GLU A 234 -14.04 20.26 7.02
N SER A 235 -14.47 19.68 8.15
CA SER A 235 -15.23 18.41 8.21
C SER A 235 -16.55 18.38 7.42
N SER A 236 -17.03 19.52 6.93
CA SER A 236 -18.31 19.69 6.23
C SER A 236 -18.29 19.35 4.73
N LEU A 237 -17.18 18.86 4.16
CA LEU A 237 -17.06 18.68 2.71
C LEU A 237 -17.85 17.48 2.14
N PHE A 238 -17.95 16.38 2.90
CA PHE A 238 -18.52 15.10 2.43
C PHE A 238 -19.63 14.53 3.34
N LEU A 239 -20.03 15.27 4.39
CA LEU A 239 -21.05 14.84 5.36
C LEU A 239 -22.46 15.40 5.07
N SER A 240 -22.68 16.00 3.89
CA SER A 240 -23.97 16.53 3.43
C SER A 240 -24.54 15.72 2.27
#